data_AF-A0A7Z2KU70-F1
#
_entry.id   AF-A0A7Z2KU70-F1
#
_cell.length_a   1.000
_cell.length_b   1.000
_cell.length_c   1.000
_cell.angle_alpha   90.00
_cell.angle_beta   90.00
_cell.angle_gamma   90.00
#
_symmetry.space_group_name_H-M   'P 1'
#
loop_
_entity.id
_entity.type
_entity.pdbx_description
1 polymer ?
#
loop_
_entity_poly.entity_id
_entity_poly.type
_entity_poly.pdbx_seq_one_letter_code
_entity_poly.pdbx_strand_id
1 'polypeptide(L)'
;MNTCTLSRLLSNDFEIRLMRWTLVLIFAIFGYSKWFAYEAEGLIPLLGNSPLLSWMHSVFGIQGASYALGVAEWAIGLGLIVGAWFPRVSLWASAGSAITYLTTLTLILTTPDAWEASAGGFPAMGGATSFLIKDAVLLAGSVVLLKHSLLTLYPVTAAKVVSKNP
;
A
#
# COMPACT_ATOMS: atom_id res chain seq x y z
N MET A 1 -22.48 28.38 -8.88
CA MET A 1 -21.10 28.17 -8.39
C MET A 1 -20.16 28.86 -9.37
N ASN A 2 -19.36 29.83 -8.91
CA ASN A 2 -18.48 30.59 -9.78
C ASN A 2 -17.34 29.69 -10.30
N THR A 3 -17.04 29.75 -11.59
CA THR A 3 -16.00 28.96 -12.27
C THR A 3 -14.61 29.11 -11.61
N CYS A 4 -14.34 30.27 -11.01
CA CYS A 4 -13.09 30.57 -10.30
C CYS A 4 -12.96 29.84 -8.94
N THR A 5 -14.08 29.55 -8.25
CA THR A 5 -14.06 28.78 -6.98
C THR A 5 -13.87 27.30 -7.26
N LEU A 6 -14.50 26.79 -8.33
CA LEU A 6 -14.35 25.41 -8.78
C LEU A 6 -12.91 25.12 -9.25
N SER A 7 -12.28 26.04 -10.00
CA SER A 7 -10.89 25.85 -10.44
C SER A 7 -9.89 25.82 -9.28
N ARG A 8 -10.06 26.67 -8.25
CA ARG A 8 -9.23 26.65 -7.04
C ARG A 8 -9.39 25.36 -6.23
N LEU A 9 -10.61 24.83 -6.14
CA LEU A 9 -10.86 23.56 -5.47
C LEU A 9 -10.18 22.40 -6.21
N LEU A 10 -10.25 22.40 -7.54
CA LEU A 10 -9.63 21.39 -8.41
C LEU A 10 -8.10 21.52 -8.52
N SER A 11 -7.51 22.64 -8.10
CA SER A 11 -6.05 22.90 -8.18
C SER A 11 -5.32 22.61 -6.87
N ASN A 12 -6.02 22.16 -5.84
CA ASN A 12 -5.43 21.93 -4.52
C ASN A 12 -5.02 20.45 -4.39
N ASP A 13 -3.79 20.16 -3.95
CA ASP A 13 -3.31 18.79 -3.69
C ASP A 13 -3.93 18.16 -2.42
N PHE A 14 -5.20 18.46 -2.14
CA PHE A 14 -5.87 18.00 -0.94
C PHE A 14 -6.02 16.48 -0.94
N GLU A 15 -6.45 15.90 -2.06
CA GLU A 15 -6.58 14.45 -2.25
C GLU A 15 -5.25 13.72 -2.06
N ILE A 16 -4.14 14.30 -2.51
CA ILE A 16 -2.80 13.73 -2.32
C ILE A 16 -2.41 13.75 -0.84
N ARG A 17 -2.62 14.88 -0.15
CA ARG A 17 -2.35 14.96 1.30
C ARG A 17 -3.23 14.01 2.09
N LEU A 18 -4.52 13.95 1.77
CA LEU A 18 -5.47 13.03 2.40
C LEU A 18 -5.05 11.58 2.18
N MET A 19 -4.70 11.20 0.95
CA MET A 19 -4.22 9.86 0.62
C MET A 19 -2.98 9.49 1.43
N ARG A 20 -2.00 10.40 1.51
CA ARG A 20 -0.78 10.19 2.30
C ARG A 20 -1.09 9.92 3.76
N TRP A 21 -1.89 10.78 4.40
CA TRP A 21 -2.20 10.62 5.82
C TRP A 21 -3.08 9.40 6.11
N THR A 22 -3.97 9.02 5.19
CA THR A 22 -4.72 7.76 5.27
C THR A 22 -3.79 6.55 5.22
N LEU A 23 -2.82 6.51 4.31
CA LEU A 23 -1.85 5.41 4.27
C LEU A 23 -0.97 5.37 5.52
N VAL A 24 -0.52 6.53 6.02
CA VAL A 24 0.23 6.63 7.29
C VAL A 24 -0.58 6.02 8.43
N LEU A 25 -1.86 6.36 8.55
CA LEU A 25 -2.75 5.82 9.59
C LEU A 25 -2.87 4.29 9.48
N ILE A 26 -3.04 3.77 8.26
CA ILE A 26 -3.15 2.32 8.03
C ILE A 26 -1.87 1.61 8.44
N PHE A 27 -0.70 2.07 7.97
CA PHE A 27 0.59 1.48 8.37
C PHE A 27 0.84 1.57 9.88
N ALA A 28 0.43 2.66 10.53
CA ALA A 28 0.58 2.81 11.98
C ALA A 28 -0.24 1.77 12.74
N ILE A 29 -1.53 1.61 12.40
CA ILE A 29 -2.45 0.70 13.08
C ILE A 29 -2.13 -0.76 12.76
N PHE A 30 -1.89 -1.10 11.50
CA PHE A 30 -1.51 -2.47 11.11
C PHE A 30 -0.18 -2.86 11.75
N GLY A 31 0.82 -1.98 11.68
CA GLY A 31 2.13 -2.23 12.30
C GLY A 31 2.06 -2.35 13.81
N TYR A 32 1.12 -1.64 14.46
CA TYR A 32 0.87 -1.79 15.89
C TYR A 32 0.28 -3.19 16.21
N SER A 33 -0.65 -3.68 15.41
CA SER A 33 -1.24 -5.02 15.59
C SER A 33 -0.21 -6.14 15.50
N LYS A 34 0.88 -5.95 14.74
CA LYS A 34 1.96 -6.95 14.59
C LYS A 34 2.72 -7.29 15.87
N TRP A 35 2.53 -6.50 16.93
CA TRP A 35 3.16 -6.75 18.23
C TRP A 35 2.43 -7.78 19.09
N PHE A 36 1.21 -8.17 18.71
CA PHE A 36 0.38 -9.08 19.49
C PHE A 36 0.43 -10.53 18.98
N ALA A 37 0.29 -11.50 19.89
CA ALA A 37 0.35 -12.91 19.57
C ALA A 37 -0.79 -13.38 18.63
N TYR A 38 -2.01 -12.85 18.82
CA TYR A 38 -3.15 -13.22 17.98
C TYR A 38 -2.92 -12.89 16.50
N GLU A 39 -2.22 -11.78 16.22
CA GLU A 39 -1.91 -11.36 14.86
C GLU A 39 -0.84 -12.27 14.26
N ALA A 40 0.16 -12.65 15.05
CA ALA A 40 1.19 -13.59 14.62
C ALA A 40 0.59 -14.97 14.27
N GLU A 41 -0.38 -15.46 15.06
CA GLU A 41 -1.12 -16.68 14.77
C GLU A 41 -1.97 -16.57 13.50
N GLY A 42 -2.67 -15.44 13.32
CA GLY A 42 -3.47 -15.17 12.12
C GLY A 42 -2.64 -15.10 10.82
N LEU A 43 -1.36 -14.74 10.92
CA LEU A 43 -0.43 -14.69 9.79
C LEU A 43 0.13 -16.06 9.39
N ILE A 44 0.06 -17.08 10.25
CA ILE A 44 0.62 -18.41 9.97
C ILE A 44 0.17 -18.96 8.62
N PRO A 45 -1.14 -19.08 8.32
CA PRO A 45 -1.60 -19.63 7.05
C PRO A 45 -1.28 -18.71 5.87
N LEU A 46 -1.24 -17.39 6.08
CA LEU A 46 -0.96 -16.41 5.03
C LEU A 46 0.50 -16.45 4.58
N LEU A 47 1.44 -16.43 5.52
CA LEU A 47 2.87 -16.47 5.24
C LEU A 47 3.31 -17.87 4.80
N GLY A 48 2.81 -18.92 5.46
CA GLY A 48 3.22 -20.30 5.20
C GLY A 48 2.89 -20.81 3.80
N ASN A 49 1.77 -20.36 3.22
CA ASN A 49 1.36 -20.77 1.87
C ASN A 49 1.81 -19.80 0.78
N SER A 50 2.45 -18.68 1.13
CA SER A 50 2.92 -17.69 0.16
C SER A 50 4.36 -17.98 -0.30
N PRO A 51 4.63 -18.09 -1.61
CA PRO A 51 6.00 -18.29 -2.11
C PRO A 51 6.90 -17.08 -1.84
N LEU A 52 6.32 -15.88 -1.69
CA LEU A 52 7.08 -14.65 -1.43
C LEU A 52 7.48 -14.47 0.03
N LEU A 53 6.70 -15.04 0.97
CA LEU A 53 6.84 -14.77 2.40
C LEU A 53 7.12 -16.01 3.27
N SER A 54 7.02 -17.22 2.72
CA SER A 54 7.21 -18.48 3.46
C SER A 54 8.56 -18.58 4.18
N TRP A 55 9.60 -17.96 3.63
CA TRP A 55 10.94 -17.91 4.23
C TRP A 55 10.98 -17.18 5.58
N MET A 56 10.05 -16.25 5.86
CA MET A 56 10.09 -15.42 7.07
C MET A 56 9.98 -16.27 8.35
N HIS A 57 9.12 -17.29 8.34
CA HIS A 57 9.00 -18.20 9.48
C HIS A 57 10.27 -18.99 9.74
N SER A 58 10.99 -19.38 8.68
CA SER A 58 12.25 -20.12 8.83
C SER A 58 13.38 -19.27 9.43
N VAL A 59 13.39 -17.96 9.16
CA VAL A 59 14.46 -17.05 9.60
C VAL A 59 14.17 -16.44 10.96
N PHE A 60 12.92 -16.01 11.18
CA PHE A 60 12.53 -15.23 12.35
C PHE A 60 11.61 -15.98 13.33
N GLY A 61 11.13 -17.17 12.97
CA GLY A 61 10.05 -17.85 13.68
C GLY A 61 8.70 -17.15 13.48
N ILE A 62 7.65 -17.67 14.14
CA ILE A 62 6.28 -17.16 13.99
C ILE A 62 6.17 -15.73 14.51
N GLN A 63 6.52 -15.50 15.77
CA GLN A 63 6.40 -14.16 16.37
C GLN A 63 7.40 -13.17 15.76
N GLY A 64 8.63 -13.60 15.46
CA GLY A 64 9.63 -12.73 14.86
C GLY A 64 9.26 -12.30 13.44
N ALA A 65 8.61 -13.15 12.65
CA ALA A 65 8.10 -12.76 11.33
C ALA A 65 7.05 -11.65 11.45
N SER A 66 6.14 -11.74 12.44
CA SER A 66 5.18 -10.67 12.71
C SER A 66 5.89 -9.36 13.09
N TYR A 67 6.86 -9.39 14.01
CA TYR A 67 7.63 -8.21 14.38
C TYR A 67 8.39 -7.60 13.19
N ALA A 68 8.99 -8.42 12.32
CA ALA A 68 9.68 -7.96 11.13
C ALA A 68 8.74 -7.20 10.17
N LEU A 69 7.52 -7.71 9.96
CA LEU A 69 6.49 -7.01 9.20
C LEU A 69 6.08 -5.70 9.88
N GLY A 70 5.88 -5.70 11.20
CA GLY A 70 5.51 -4.49 11.94
C GLY A 70 6.56 -3.38 11.85
N VAL A 71 7.84 -3.75 11.95
CA VAL A 71 8.95 -2.80 11.76
C VAL A 71 8.98 -2.27 10.33
N ALA A 72 8.77 -3.12 9.32
CA ALA A 72 8.72 -2.69 7.93
C ALA A 72 7.55 -1.73 7.67
N GLU A 73 6.35 -2.05 8.17
CA GLU A 73 5.15 -1.22 8.07
C GLU A 73 5.34 0.15 8.72
N TRP A 74 5.89 0.19 9.95
CA TRP A 74 6.20 1.46 10.61
C TRP A 74 7.30 2.25 9.92
N ALA A 75 8.33 1.60 9.36
CA ALA A 75 9.36 2.28 8.58
C ALA A 75 8.78 2.94 7.32
N ILE A 76 7.88 2.26 6.61
CA ILE A 76 7.15 2.81 5.47
C ILE A 76 6.25 3.96 5.91
N GLY A 77 5.48 3.79 6.98
CA GLY A 77 4.62 4.83 7.56
C GLY A 77 5.40 6.09 7.93
N LEU A 78 6.54 5.94 8.62
CA LEU A 78 7.44 7.05 8.94
C LEU A 78 8.01 7.71 7.68
N GLY A 79 8.40 6.90 6.68
CA GLY A 79 8.84 7.39 5.39
C GLY A 79 7.77 8.21 4.67
N LEU A 80 6.49 7.81 4.76
CA LEU A 80 5.37 8.56 4.19
C LEU A 80 5.14 9.89 4.91
N ILE A 81 5.29 9.93 6.25
CA ILE A 81 5.27 11.14 7.06
C ILE A 81 6.37 12.09 6.60
N VAL A 82 7.63 11.66 6.65
CA VAL A 82 8.79 12.47 6.24
C VAL A 82 8.67 12.88 4.77
N GLY A 83 8.13 12.02 3.93
CA GLY A 83 7.85 12.26 2.52
C GLY A 83 6.88 13.42 2.25
N ALA A 84 6.09 13.86 3.24
CA ALA A 84 5.26 15.06 3.09
C ALA A 84 6.09 16.33 2.83
N TRP A 85 7.34 16.37 3.32
CA TRP A 85 8.27 17.49 3.14
C TRP A 85 9.39 17.18 2.15
N PHE A 86 9.76 15.91 1.98
CA PHE A 86 10.88 15.49 1.14
C PHE A 86 10.42 14.59 -0.02
N PRO A 87 10.32 15.13 -1.26
CA PRO A 87 9.80 14.37 -2.41
C PRO A 87 10.57 13.08 -2.72
N ARG A 88 11.89 13.06 -2.49
CA ARG A 88 12.72 11.84 -2.67
C ARG A 88 12.36 10.74 -1.67
N VAL A 89 12.08 11.10 -0.41
CA VAL A 89 11.65 10.13 0.60
C VAL A 89 10.24 9.64 0.28
N SER A 90 9.36 10.56 -0.14
CA SER A 90 8.01 10.23 -0.60
C SER A 90 8.00 9.19 -1.70
N LEU A 91 8.91 9.32 -2.69
CA LEU A 91 9.05 8.37 -3.78
C LEU A 91 9.30 6.95 -3.26
N TRP A 92 10.33 6.77 -2.43
CA TRP A 92 10.72 5.47 -1.90
C TRP A 92 9.69 4.89 -0.94
N ALA A 93 9.11 5.72 -0.07
CA ALA A 93 8.07 5.30 0.86
C ALA A 93 6.79 4.87 0.12
N SER A 94 6.38 5.60 -0.93
CA SER A 94 5.21 5.23 -1.75
C SER A 94 5.47 3.97 -2.57
N ALA A 95 6.71 3.77 -3.05
CA ALA A 95 7.10 2.54 -3.71
C ALA A 95 7.06 1.33 -2.76
N GLY A 96 7.63 1.47 -1.55
CA GLY A 96 7.56 0.44 -0.50
C GLY A 96 6.13 0.11 -0.10
N SER A 97 5.28 1.13 0.02
CA SER A 97 3.84 0.98 0.25
C SER A 97 3.16 0.18 -0.87
N ALA A 98 3.42 0.52 -2.13
CA ALA A 98 2.87 -0.20 -3.27
C ALA A 98 3.33 -1.67 -3.31
N ILE A 99 4.61 -1.94 -3.04
CA ILE A 99 5.14 -3.30 -2.96
C ILE A 99 4.45 -4.09 -1.85
N THR A 100 4.22 -3.47 -0.69
CA THR A 100 3.53 -4.11 0.43
C THR A 100 2.13 -4.57 0.03
N TYR A 101 1.29 -3.65 -0.48
CA TYR A 101 -0.09 -4.01 -0.85
C TYR A 101 -0.17 -4.92 -2.08
N LEU A 102 0.79 -4.83 -2.99
CA LEU A 102 0.89 -5.79 -4.09
C LEU A 102 1.17 -7.19 -3.54
N THR A 103 2.09 -7.29 -2.57
CA THR A 103 2.41 -8.56 -1.90
C THR A 103 1.21 -9.10 -1.14
N THR A 104 0.47 -8.27 -0.39
CA THR A 104 -0.74 -8.73 0.33
C THR A 104 -1.83 -9.22 -0.61
N LEU A 105 -2.03 -8.56 -1.76
CA LEU A 105 -2.97 -9.04 -2.78
C LEU A 105 -2.58 -10.39 -3.37
N THR A 106 -1.29 -10.68 -3.52
CA THR A 106 -0.87 -12.03 -3.98
C THR A 106 -1.31 -13.13 -3.02
N LEU A 107 -1.50 -12.82 -1.73
CA LEU A 107 -1.94 -13.79 -0.72
C LEU A 107 -3.34 -14.32 -1.02
N ILE A 108 -4.21 -13.56 -1.69
CA ILE A 108 -5.53 -14.05 -2.09
C ILE A 108 -5.43 -15.29 -2.97
N LEU A 109 -4.38 -15.36 -3.81
CA LEU A 109 -4.17 -16.48 -4.73
C LEU A 109 -3.56 -17.71 -4.05
N THR A 110 -2.84 -17.50 -2.94
CA THR A 110 -2.05 -18.54 -2.30
C THR A 110 -2.62 -18.99 -0.96
N THR A 111 -3.61 -18.29 -0.42
CA THR A 111 -4.22 -18.60 0.88
C THR A 111 -5.20 -19.78 0.73
N PRO A 112 -5.11 -20.82 1.57
CA PRO A 112 -6.12 -21.87 1.66
C PRO A 112 -7.48 -21.28 2.05
N ASP A 113 -8.57 -21.85 1.54
CA ASP A 113 -9.93 -21.38 1.84
C ASP A 113 -10.17 -19.90 1.48
N ALA A 114 -9.45 -19.41 0.46
CA ALA A 114 -9.67 -18.08 -0.10
C ALA A 114 -11.13 -17.90 -0.61
N TRP A 115 -11.79 -18.99 -0.96
CA TRP A 115 -13.16 -19.01 -1.48
C TRP A 115 -14.05 -19.88 -0.61
N GLU A 116 -15.26 -19.38 -0.34
CA GLU A 116 -16.22 -20.03 0.55
C GLU A 116 -16.86 -21.24 -0.14
N ALA A 117 -16.40 -22.44 0.21
CA ALA A 117 -16.87 -23.68 -0.38
C ALA A 117 -18.38 -23.90 -0.13
N SER A 118 -18.91 -23.47 1.02
CA SER A 118 -20.34 -23.60 1.33
C SER A 118 -21.25 -22.77 0.41
N ALA A 119 -20.71 -21.72 -0.22
CA ALA A 119 -21.40 -20.83 -1.15
C ALA A 119 -21.14 -21.17 -2.63
N GLY A 120 -20.54 -22.33 -2.92
CA GLY A 120 -20.22 -22.78 -4.28
C GLY A 120 -18.81 -22.42 -4.77
N GLY A 121 -17.93 -21.94 -3.88
CA GLY A 121 -16.56 -21.58 -4.22
C GLY A 121 -16.46 -20.23 -4.93
N PHE A 122 -15.52 -20.07 -5.86
CA PHE A 122 -15.30 -18.81 -6.57
C PHE A 122 -16.59 -18.32 -7.27
N PRO A 123 -17.02 -17.06 -7.11
CA PRO A 123 -16.31 -15.91 -6.51
C PRO A 123 -16.72 -15.58 -5.05
N ALA A 124 -17.40 -16.48 -4.34
CA ALA A 124 -17.76 -16.25 -2.94
C ALA A 124 -16.50 -16.18 -2.07
N MET A 125 -16.21 -15.01 -1.50
CA MET A 125 -14.96 -14.77 -0.78
C MET A 125 -15.01 -15.37 0.63
N GLY A 126 -13.97 -16.13 1.00
CA GLY A 126 -13.72 -16.53 2.38
C GLY A 126 -13.27 -15.35 3.25
N GLY A 127 -13.17 -15.56 4.57
CA GLY A 127 -12.86 -14.52 5.54
C GLY A 127 -11.56 -13.76 5.23
N ALA A 128 -10.46 -14.48 4.98
CA ALA A 128 -9.16 -13.88 4.65
C ALA A 128 -9.20 -13.06 3.35
N THR A 129 -9.84 -13.58 2.30
CA THR A 129 -9.96 -12.87 1.01
C THR A 129 -10.78 -11.59 1.13
N SER A 130 -11.87 -11.63 1.89
CA SER A 130 -12.71 -10.44 2.13
C SER A 130 -11.94 -9.34 2.88
N PHE A 131 -10.99 -9.73 3.73
CA PHE A 131 -10.10 -8.81 4.41
C PHE A 131 -9.04 -8.23 3.48
N LEU A 132 -8.47 -9.03 2.59
CA LEU A 132 -7.36 -8.65 1.70
C LEU A 132 -7.81 -7.86 0.48
N ILE A 133 -9.02 -8.07 -0.04
CA ILE A 133 -9.48 -7.43 -1.29
C ILE A 133 -9.48 -5.89 -1.20
N LYS A 134 -9.70 -5.35 0.01
CA LYS A 134 -9.66 -3.90 0.26
C LYS A 134 -8.28 -3.29 -0.01
N ASP A 135 -7.22 -4.08 0.07
CA ASP A 135 -5.85 -3.63 -0.16
C ASP A 135 -5.63 -3.21 -1.62
N ALA A 136 -6.50 -3.62 -2.55
CA ALA A 136 -6.49 -3.10 -3.92
C ALA A 136 -6.66 -1.59 -4.00
N VAL A 137 -7.48 -1.02 -3.10
CA VAL A 137 -7.64 0.44 -3.00
C VAL A 137 -6.38 1.09 -2.44
N LEU A 138 -5.71 0.44 -1.50
CA LEU A 138 -4.48 0.92 -0.87
C LEU A 138 -3.29 0.87 -1.84
N LEU A 139 -3.22 -0.16 -2.68
CA LEU A 139 -2.29 -0.24 -3.80
C LEU A 139 -2.52 0.91 -4.78
N ALA A 140 -3.77 1.17 -5.18
CA ALA A 140 -4.09 2.29 -6.06
C ALA A 140 -3.67 3.64 -5.46
N GLY A 141 -3.96 3.86 -4.17
CA GLY A 141 -3.51 5.05 -3.44
C GLY A 141 -1.99 5.21 -3.39
N SER A 142 -1.28 4.10 -3.19
CA SER A 142 0.19 4.06 -3.20
C SER A 142 0.76 4.44 -4.56
N VAL A 143 0.17 3.93 -5.66
CA VAL A 143 0.57 4.27 -7.03
C VAL A 143 0.30 5.75 -7.35
N VAL A 144 -0.82 6.31 -6.86
CA VAL A 144 -1.13 7.75 -7.01
C VAL A 144 -0.07 8.61 -6.31
N LEU A 145 0.29 8.29 -5.07
CA LEU A 145 1.35 9.01 -4.35
C LEU A 145 2.73 8.84 -5.00
N LEU A 146 3.03 7.65 -5.52
CA LEU A 146 4.27 7.38 -6.24
C LEU A 146 4.37 8.24 -7.50
N LYS A 147 3.30 8.28 -8.31
CA LYS A 147 3.19 9.12 -9.50
C LYS A 147 3.33 10.59 -9.15
N HIS A 148 2.63 11.07 -8.12
CA HIS A 148 2.74 12.46 -7.68
C HIS A 148 4.19 12.80 -7.29
N SER A 149 4.84 11.93 -6.51
CA SER A 149 6.25 12.11 -6.11
C SER A 149 7.21 12.16 -7.31
N LEU A 150 6.98 11.32 -8.33
CA LEU A 150 7.74 11.36 -9.59
C LEU A 150 7.54 12.67 -10.34
N LEU A 151 6.31 13.15 -10.46
CA LEU A 151 6.01 14.42 -11.15
C LEU A 151 6.59 15.64 -10.42
N THR A 152 6.64 15.60 -9.08
CA THR A 152 7.29 16.66 -8.30
C THR A 152 8.81 16.67 -8.47
N LEU A 153 9.44 15.49 -8.61
CA LEU A 153 10.90 15.37 -8.78
C LEU A 153 11.35 15.59 -10.22
N TYR A 154 10.55 15.11 -11.18
CA TYR A 154 10.82 15.15 -12.61
C TYR A 154 9.62 15.81 -13.31
N PRO A 155 9.45 17.14 -13.14
CA PRO A 155 8.37 17.84 -13.81
C PRO A 155 8.49 17.60 -15.31
N VAL A 156 7.41 17.15 -15.94
CA VAL A 156 7.36 16.98 -17.39
C VAL A 156 7.40 18.38 -18.00
N THR A 157 8.59 18.92 -18.23
CA THR A 157 8.78 20.08 -19.09
C THR A 157 8.17 19.70 -20.43
N ALA A 158 7.17 20.45 -20.88
CA ALA A 158 6.50 20.23 -22.16
C ALA A 158 7.52 20.19 -23.31
N ALA A 159 8.02 19.00 -23.63
CA ALA A 159 8.92 18.79 -24.75
C ALA A 159 8.05 18.70 -26.02
N LYS A 160 8.32 19.61 -26.97
CA LYS A 160 7.80 19.69 -28.36
C LYS A 160 6.51 20.49 -28.64
N VAL A 161 6.50 21.80 -28.36
CA VAL A 161 5.61 22.74 -29.10
C VAL A 161 6.36 23.80 -29.91
N VAL A 162 7.70 23.96 -29.78
CA VAL A 162 8.39 25.15 -30.36
C VAL A 162 9.50 24.85 -31.39
N SER A 163 9.71 23.62 -31.88
CA SER A 163 10.82 23.37 -32.84
C SER A 163 10.44 22.69 -34.17
N LYS A 164 9.17 22.70 -34.58
CA LYS A 164 8.77 22.33 -35.95
C LYS A 164 7.77 23.32 -36.51
N ASN A 165 8.28 24.49 -36.90
CA ASN A 165 7.75 25.30 -38.00
C ASN A 165 8.95 26.06 -38.59
N PRO A 166 9.59 25.55 -39.66
CA PRO A 166 10.14 26.42 -40.69
C PRO A 166 9.02 26.98 -41.57
#